data_AF-F3YZ88-F1
#
_entry.id   AF-F3YZ88-F1
#
_cell.length_a   1.000
_cell.length_b   1.000
_cell.length_c   1.000
_cell.angle_alpha   90.00
_cell.angle_beta   90.00
_cell.angle_gamma   90.00
#
_symmetry.space_group_name_H-M   'P 1'
#
loop_
_entity.id
_entity.type
_entity.pdbx_description
1 polymer ?
#
loop_
_entity_poly.entity_id
_entity_poly.type
_entity_poly.pdbx_seq_one_letter_code
_entity_poly.pdbx_strand_id
1 'polypeptide(L)' 'MAFTTWAALHQKMLDDLAAGNAIVGEYSIAGRILKYRSTDDFTRLLSYVEAKADAESGTGFGRTCAGQGGR' A
#
# COMPACT_ATOMS: atom_id res chain seq x y z
N MET A 1 2.29 3.29 15.30
CA MET A 1 3.57 3.61 14.62
C MET A 1 3.24 4.22 13.26
N ALA A 2 3.95 5.27 12.84
CA ALA A 2 3.76 5.85 11.51
C ALA A 2 4.70 5.15 10.52
N PHE A 3 4.15 4.52 9.49
CA PHE A 3 4.90 3.92 8.39
C PHE A 3 5.45 5.01 7.47
N THR A 4 6.66 4.82 6.97
CA THR A 4 7.32 5.72 6.02
C THR A 4 7.19 5.23 4.58
N THR A 5 7.03 3.91 4.38
CA THR A 5 6.90 3.24 3.09
C THR A 5 5.63 2.39 3.02
N TRP A 6 5.02 2.31 1.84
CA TRP A 6 3.84 1.49 1.58
C TRP A 6 4.17 0.01 1.70
N ALA A 7 5.39 -0.40 1.33
CA ALA A 7 5.83 -1.78 1.48
C ALA A 7 5.91 -2.25 2.96
N ALA A 8 6.39 -1.39 3.86
CA ALA A 8 6.44 -1.72 5.29
C ALA A 8 5.02 -1.79 5.90
N LEU A 9 4.12 -0.92 5.47
CA LEU A 9 2.72 -0.99 5.86
C LEU A 9 2.08 -2.29 5.35
N HIS A 10 2.32 -2.66 4.08
CA HIS A 10 1.79 -3.88 3.49
C HIS A 10 2.20 -5.13 4.28
N GLN A 11 3.49 -5.27 4.58
CA GLN A 11 4.02 -6.36 5.39
C GLN A 11 3.37 -6.41 6.78
N LYS A 12 3.16 -5.26 7.42
CA LYS A 12 2.52 -5.22 8.73
C LYS A 12 1.05 -5.64 8.67
N MET A 13 0.32 -5.22 7.64
CA MET A 13 -1.08 -5.64 7.45
C MET A 13 -1.18 -7.17 7.26
N LEU A 14 -0.26 -7.78 6.52
CA LEU A 14 -0.21 -9.25 6.37
C LEU A 14 0.08 -9.96 7.69
N ASP A 15 0.97 -9.41 8.51
CA ASP A 15 1.27 -9.91 9.86
C ASP A 15 0.05 -9.81 10.79
N ASP A 16 -0.66 -8.68 10.79
CA ASP A 16 -1.90 -8.49 11.56
C ASP A 16 -3.04 -9.42 11.07
N LEU A 17 -3.09 -9.70 9.76
CA LEU A 17 -4.02 -10.67 9.17
C LEU A 17 -3.71 -12.08 9.66
N ALA A 18 -2.43 -12.48 9.66
CA ALA A 18 -1.99 -13.78 10.16
C ALA A 18 -2.21 -13.92 11.68
N ALA A 19 -2.10 -12.82 12.43
CA ALA A 19 -2.38 -12.77 13.87
C ALA A 19 -3.87 -12.79 14.21
N GLY A 20 -4.77 -12.65 13.23
CA GLY A 20 -6.22 -12.61 13.45
C GLY A 20 -6.73 -11.28 14.03
N ASN A 21 -5.94 -10.20 13.96
CA ASN A 21 -6.27 -8.88 14.48
C ASN A 21 -6.93 -7.94 13.44
N ALA A 22 -7.29 -8.46 12.26
CA ALA A 22 -7.83 -7.69 11.12
C ALA A 22 -9.34 -7.40 11.21
N ILE A 23 -9.80 -6.73 12.28
CA ILE A 23 -11.24 -6.44 12.51
C ILE A 23 -11.53 -4.93 12.52
N VAL A 24 -10.82 -4.16 13.33
CA VAL A 24 -10.97 -2.70 13.45
C VAL A 24 -9.61 -2.10 13.76
N GLY A 25 -9.25 -1.04 13.07
CA GLY A 25 -7.97 -0.38 13.33
C GLY A 25 -7.71 0.83 12.46
N GLU A 26 -6.57 1.45 12.72
CA GLU A 26 -6.06 2.53 11.89
C GLU A 26 -4.56 2.40 11.71
N TYR A 27 -4.10 2.69 10.49
CA TYR A 27 -2.70 2.74 10.13
C TYR A 27 -2.33 4.15 9.69
N SER A 28 -1.22 4.66 10.19
CA SER A 28 -0.69 5.97 9.78
C SER A 28 0.49 5.77 8.85
N ILE A 29 0.45 6.32 7.64
CA ILE A 29 1.54 6.25 6.65
C ILE A 29 1.81 7.62 6.03
N ALA A 30 3.07 8.07 6.05
CA ALA A 30 3.49 9.34 5.44
C ALA A 30 2.58 10.54 5.80
N GLY A 31 2.12 10.60 7.06
CA GLY A 31 1.21 11.65 7.55
C GLY A 31 -0.27 11.48 7.16
N ARG A 32 -0.64 10.38 6.50
CA ARG A 32 -2.02 10.00 6.19
C ARG A 32 -2.50 8.93 7.14
N ILE A 33 -3.77 8.99 7.54
CA ILE A 33 -4.40 8.00 8.41
C ILE A 33 -5.39 7.19 7.58
N LEU A 34 -5.20 5.88 7.54
CA LEU A 34 -6.04 4.90 6.88
C LEU A 34 -6.81 4.15 7.96
N LYS A 35 -8.14 4.25 7.95
CA LYS A 35 -9.01 3.64 8.97
C LYS A 35 -9.84 2.55 8.33
N TYR A 36 -9.99 1.42 9.02
CA TYR A 36 -10.84 0.31 8.60
C TYR A 36 -11.72 -0.19 9.75
N ARG A 37 -12.93 -0.63 9.42
CA ARG A 37 -13.95 -1.06 10.40
C ARG A 37 -14.46 -2.49 10.24
N SER A 38 -14.02 -3.18 9.20
CA SER A 38 -14.47 -4.54 8.89
C SER A 38 -13.42 -5.24 8.05
N THR A 39 -13.51 -6.57 7.99
CA THR A 39 -12.59 -7.39 7.19
C THR A 39 -12.67 -7.11 5.70
N ASP A 40 -13.86 -6.83 5.14
CA ASP A 40 -14.03 -6.40 3.73
C ASP A 40 -13.27 -5.08 3.45
N ASP A 41 -13.40 -4.11 4.37
CA ASP A 41 -12.72 -2.83 4.28
C ASP A 41 -11.20 -3.02 4.39
N PHE A 42 -10.75 -3.90 5.28
CA PHE A 42 -9.35 -4.29 5.41
C PHE A 42 -8.80 -4.92 4.13
N THR A 43 -9.52 -5.83 3.47
CA THR A 43 -9.07 -6.44 2.21
C THR A 43 -8.97 -5.41 1.09
N ARG A 44 -9.93 -4.48 0.99
CA ARG A 44 -9.85 -3.36 0.03
C ARG A 44 -8.65 -2.46 0.30
N LEU A 45 -8.40 -2.18 1.58
CA LEU A 45 -7.28 -1.35 2.02
C LEU A 45 -5.95 -2.05 1.76
N LEU A 46 -5.88 -3.38 1.95
CA LEU A 46 -4.74 -4.21 1.63
C LEU A 46 -4.42 -4.15 0.12
N SER A 47 -5.41 -4.36 -0.76
CA SER A 47 -5.20 -4.23 -2.21
C SER A 47 -4.78 -2.82 -2.64
N TYR A 48 -5.33 -1.78 -1.99
CA TYR A 48 -4.90 -0.40 -2.23
C TYR A 48 -3.45 -0.17 -1.81
N VAL A 49 -3.07 -0.63 -0.61
CA VAL A 49 -1.71 -0.52 -0.08
C VAL A 49 -0.72 -1.32 -0.93
N GLU A 50 -1.10 -2.51 -1.41
CA GLU A 50 -0.32 -3.32 -2.34
C GLU A 50 -0.03 -2.56 -3.64
N ALA A 51 -1.05 -1.98 -4.29
CA ALA A 51 -0.87 -1.18 -5.49
C ALA A 51 0.03 0.05 -5.26
N LYS A 52 -0.05 0.67 -4.07
CA LYS A 52 0.82 1.78 -3.68
C LYS A 52 2.25 1.31 -3.39
N ALA A 53 2.43 0.15 -2.79
CA ALA A 53 3.72 -0.46 -2.52
C ALA A 53 4.40 -0.88 -3.83
N ASP A 54 3.65 -1.44 -4.79
CA ASP A 54 4.13 -1.73 -6.13
C ASP A 54 4.56 -0.45 -6.86
N ALA A 55 3.73 0.60 -6.84
CA ALA A 55 4.10 1.89 -7.43
C ALA A 55 5.30 2.57 -6.74
N GLU A 56 5.48 2.39 -5.43
CA GLU A 56 6.62 2.90 -4.66
C GLU A 56 7.90 2.09 -4.92
N SER A 57 7.78 0.75 -5.00
CA SER A 57 8.86 -0.15 -5.36
C SER A 57 9.21 -0.10 -6.85
N GLY A 58 8.27 0.40 -7.68
CA GLY A 58 8.37 0.61 -9.11
C GLY A 58 9.34 1.71 -9.55
N THR A 59 10.39 1.96 -8.76
CA THR A 59 11.63 2.56 -9.27
C THR A 59 12.35 1.50 -10.09
N GLY A 60 11.88 1.23 -11.32
CA GLY A 60 12.52 0.21 -12.15
C GLY A 60 12.00 -0.04 -13.56
N PHE A 61 10.83 0.44 -13.97
CA PHE A 61 10.46 0.44 -15.40
C PHE A 61 10.10 1.85 -15.85
N GLY A 62 10.87 2.30 -16.83
CA GLY A 62 10.99 3.69 -17.21
C GLY A 62 9.66 4.35 -17.49
N ARG A 63 9.63 5.65 -17.20
CA ARG A 63 8.97 6.60 -18.09
C ARG A 63 9.65 6.53 -19.46
N THR A 64 9.40 5.46 -20.20
CA THR A 64 9.48 5.44 -21.65
C THR A 64 8.04 5.52 -22.13
N CYS A 65 7.35 6.61 -21.81
CA CYS A 65 6.31 7.08 -22.70
C CYS A 65 7.04 7.43 -24.01
N ALA A 66 6.83 6.58 -25.01
CA ALA A 66 7.35 6.75 -26.35
C ALA A 66 7.03 8.16 -26.85
N GLY A 67 8.09 8.96 -26.97
CA GLY A 67 8.15 10.20 -27.74
C GLY A 67 9.42 10.24 -28.58
N GLN A 68 9.93 9.08 -29.01
CA GLN A 68 10.89 8.99 -30.10
C GLN A 68 10.16 8.47 -31.33
N GLY A 69 9.47 9.39 -31.99
CA GLY A 69 8.75 9.17 -33.24
C GLY A 69 8.84 10.41 -34.11
N GLY A 70 9.91 10.47 -34.91
CA GLY A 70 9.99 11.22 -36.16
C GLY A 70 10.18 12.74 -36.08
N ARG A 71 11.40 13.20 -36.35
CA ARG A 71 11.69 14.34 -37.23
C ARG A 71 13.01 14.09 -37.95
#